data_AF-S0J883-F1
#
_entry.id   AF-S0J883-F1
#
_cell.length_a   1.000
_cell.length_b   1.000
_cell.length_c   1.000
_cell.angle_alpha   90.00
_cell.angle_beta   90.00
_cell.angle_gamma   90.00
#
_symmetry.space_group_name_H-M   'P 1'
#
loop_
_entity.id
_entity.type
_entity.pdbx_description
1 polymer ?
#
loop_
_entity_poly.entity_id
_entity_poly.type
_entity_poly.pdbx_seq_one_letter_code
_entity_poly.pdbx_strand_id
1 'polypeptide(L)'
;MTTIYDFTVTDQAGNDFPLKNYQGNVLLIANTATKCGFTKQYDALEELYKELADQSFEILDFPCNQFMEQAPGTSEEINQFCALNYGTTFPRFEKIDVNGSQAIPLYQWLRETKPIDEGKDAQAFTEKMQAFNPDAEANAIH
;
A
#
# COMPACT_ATOMS: atom_id res chain seq x y z
N MET A 1 -0.78 -14.98 -18.93
CA MET A 1 0.15 -14.67 -17.82
C MET A 1 -0.44 -13.47 -17.13
N THR A 2 -0.71 -13.56 -15.83
CA THR A 2 -1.32 -12.45 -15.08
C THR A 2 -0.28 -11.35 -14.84
N THR A 3 -0.70 -10.11 -15.03
CA THR A 3 0.09 -8.89 -14.84
C THR A 3 -0.66 -7.93 -13.94
N ILE A 4 0.03 -6.90 -13.46
CA ILE A 4 -0.59 -5.84 -12.64
C ILE A 4 -1.78 -5.15 -13.33
N TYR A 5 -1.81 -5.13 -14.67
CA TYR A 5 -2.85 -4.48 -15.46
C TYR A 5 -4.15 -5.29 -15.58
N ASP A 6 -4.17 -6.53 -15.08
CA ASP A 6 -5.36 -7.38 -15.05
C ASP A 6 -6.24 -7.11 -13.83
N PHE A 7 -5.80 -6.24 -12.90
CA PHE A 7 -6.52 -5.93 -11.67
C PHE A 7 -7.27 -4.60 -11.76
N THR A 8 -8.40 -4.55 -11.06
CA THR A 8 -9.20 -3.36 -10.79
C THR A 8 -9.21 -3.14 -9.27
N VAL A 9 -9.09 -1.89 -8.85
CA VAL A 9 -9.17 -1.45 -7.46
C VAL A 9 -10.28 -0.42 -7.31
N THR A 10 -10.66 -0.07 -6.08
CA THR A 10 -11.69 0.96 -5.86
C THR A 10 -11.05 2.32 -5.54
N ASP A 11 -11.48 3.37 -6.23
CA ASP A 11 -11.04 4.74 -5.95
C ASP A 11 -11.70 5.34 -4.69
N GLN A 12 -11.31 6.56 -4.30
CA GLN A 12 -11.89 7.25 -3.14
C GLN A 12 -13.40 7.51 -3.27
N ALA A 13 -13.92 7.56 -4.48
CA ALA A 13 -15.32 7.82 -4.76
C ALA A 13 -16.15 6.52 -4.83
N GLY A 14 -15.54 5.37 -4.55
CA GLY A 14 -16.20 4.07 -4.57
C GLY A 14 -16.37 3.48 -5.97
N ASN A 15 -15.66 3.99 -6.98
CA ASN A 15 -15.75 3.49 -8.35
C ASN A 15 -14.63 2.50 -8.66
N ASP A 16 -14.94 1.55 -9.54
CA ASP A 16 -13.97 0.66 -10.14
C ASP A 16 -12.92 1.43 -10.95
N PHE A 17 -11.65 1.24 -10.60
CA PHE A 17 -10.49 1.84 -11.25
C PHE A 17 -9.55 0.74 -11.79
N PRO A 18 -9.53 0.50 -13.11
CA PRO A 18 -8.64 -0.48 -13.72
C PRO A 18 -7.17 -0.04 -13.63
N LEU A 19 -6.28 -0.87 -13.11
CA LEU A 19 -4.84 -0.56 -13.03
C LEU A 19 -4.16 -0.52 -14.40
N LYS A 20 -4.82 -1.04 -15.44
CA LYS A 20 -4.42 -0.84 -16.84
C LYS A 20 -4.26 0.64 -17.21
N ASN A 21 -4.93 1.55 -16.51
CA ASN A 21 -4.77 3.00 -16.72
C ASN A 21 -3.34 3.48 -16.46
N TYR A 22 -2.55 2.76 -15.67
CA TYR A 22 -1.14 3.06 -15.41
C TYR A 22 -0.17 2.29 -16.32
N GLN A 23 -0.65 1.74 -17.43
CA GLN A 23 0.19 0.96 -18.33
C GLN A 23 1.33 1.79 -18.91
N GLY A 24 2.55 1.29 -18.70
CA GLY A 24 3.79 1.97 -19.12
C GLY A 24 4.48 2.72 -17.99
N ASN A 25 3.83 2.87 -16.83
CA ASN A 25 4.45 3.45 -15.65
C ASN A 25 5.18 2.39 -14.82
N VAL A 26 6.24 2.81 -14.14
CA VAL A 26 6.79 2.10 -12.99
C VAL A 26 5.88 2.39 -11.80
N LEU A 27 5.41 1.35 -11.10
CA LEU A 27 4.47 1.48 -10.00
C LEU A 27 5.14 1.16 -8.67
N LEU A 28 5.04 2.08 -7.72
CA LEU A 28 5.30 1.83 -6.31
C LEU A 28 3.96 1.63 -5.60
N ILE A 29 3.68 0.41 -5.15
CA ILE A 29 2.44 0.07 -4.45
C ILE A 29 2.73 0.05 -2.95
N ALA A 30 2.00 0.84 -2.17
CA ALA A 30 2.21 0.97 -0.73
C ALA A 30 0.90 0.71 0.03
N ASN A 31 0.91 -0.23 0.98
CA ASN A 31 -0.12 -0.28 2.02
C ASN A 31 0.28 0.65 3.17
N THR A 32 -0.62 1.51 3.63
CA THR A 32 -0.27 2.59 4.57
C THR A 32 -1.23 2.71 5.74
N ALA A 33 -0.78 3.46 6.77
CA ALA A 33 -1.56 3.76 7.95
C ALA A 33 -1.24 5.16 8.51
N THR A 34 -2.24 5.79 9.11
CA THR A 34 -2.18 7.17 9.63
C THR A 34 -1.65 7.30 11.06
N LYS A 35 -1.64 6.19 11.83
CA LYS A 35 -1.21 6.14 13.23
C LYS A 35 -0.03 5.18 13.44
N CYS A 36 0.81 5.06 12.42
CA CYS A 36 1.97 4.17 12.43
C CYS A 36 3.24 4.93 12.80
N GLY A 37 4.20 4.24 13.43
CA GLY A 37 5.55 4.79 13.61
C GLY A 37 6.22 5.18 12.29
N PHE A 38 5.77 4.57 11.19
CA PHE A 38 6.20 4.85 9.83
C PHE A 38 5.37 5.91 9.12
N THR A 39 4.36 6.54 9.73
CA THR A 39 3.52 7.53 9.02
C THR A 39 4.35 8.73 8.49
N LYS A 40 5.49 9.05 9.10
CA LYS A 40 6.45 10.03 8.55
C LYS A 40 7.04 9.66 7.19
N GLN A 41 6.91 8.41 6.75
CA GLN A 41 7.32 7.99 5.41
C GLN A 41 6.54 8.72 4.30
N TYR A 42 5.37 9.27 4.60
CA TYR A 42 4.60 10.06 3.63
C TYR A 42 5.40 11.25 3.07
N ASP A 43 6.23 11.90 3.88
CA ASP A 43 7.09 12.99 3.42
C ASP A 43 8.09 12.50 2.37
N ALA A 44 8.74 11.37 2.63
CA ALA A 44 9.72 10.76 1.72
C ALA A 44 9.07 10.21 0.44
N LEU A 45 7.86 9.63 0.55
CA LEU A 45 7.09 9.17 -0.60
C LEU A 45 6.67 10.36 -1.48
N GLU A 46 6.25 11.46 -0.87
CA GLU A 46 5.86 12.67 -1.61
C GLU A 46 7.06 13.35 -2.28
N GLU A 47 8.22 13.39 -1.62
CA GLU A 47 9.46 13.89 -2.21
C GLU A 47 9.87 13.04 -3.42
N LEU A 48 9.87 11.71 -3.28
CA LEU A 48 10.13 10.77 -4.37
C LEU A 48 9.14 10.96 -5.52
N TYR A 49 7.85 11.12 -5.20
CA TYR A 49 6.82 11.31 -6.20
C TYR A 49 7.04 12.59 -7.01
N LYS A 50 7.34 13.71 -6.34
CA LYS A 50 7.66 14.98 -7.02
C LYS A 50 8.86 14.88 -7.95
N GLU A 51 9.87 14.08 -7.60
CA GLU A 51 11.06 13.89 -8.43
C GLU A 51 10.76 13.03 -9.68
N LEU A 52 9.88 12.05 -9.56
CA LEU A 52 9.71 11.00 -10.56
C LEU A 52 8.37 11.05 -11.33
N ALA A 53 7.36 11.80 -10.89
CA ALA A 53 6.02 11.79 -11.49
C ALA A 53 6.02 12.09 -13.00
N ASP A 54 6.89 12.98 -13.46
CA ASP A 54 7.04 13.32 -14.89
C ASP A 54 7.81 12.25 -15.71
N GLN A 55 8.25 11.16 -15.08
CA GLN A 55 9.09 10.10 -15.66
C GLN A 55 8.37 8.75 -15.78
N SER A 56 7.06 8.77 -16.01
CA SER A 56 6.23 7.56 -16.04
C SER A 56 6.36 6.74 -14.76
N PHE A 57 6.22 7.39 -13.61
CA PHE A 57 6.24 6.77 -12.29
C PHE A 57 4.98 7.13 -11.53
N GLU A 58 4.42 6.17 -10.80
CA GLU A 58 3.22 6.38 -9.99
C GLU A 58 3.35 5.69 -8.62
N ILE A 59 2.87 6.37 -7.57
CA ILE A 59 2.68 5.75 -6.25
C ILE A 59 1.20 5.44 -6.07
N LEU A 60 0.87 4.18 -5.80
CA LEU A 60 -0.49 3.74 -5.51
C LEU A 60 -0.62 3.46 -4.01
N ASP A 61 -1.27 4.38 -3.29
CA ASP A 61 -1.44 4.31 -1.84
C ASP A 61 -2.74 3.61 -1.45
N PHE A 62 -2.64 2.52 -0.69
CA PHE A 62 -3.74 1.70 -0.21
C PHE A 62 -3.80 1.70 1.32
N PRO A 63 -4.64 2.52 1.95
CA PRO A 63 -4.79 2.49 3.39
C PRO A 63 -5.24 1.11 3.87
N CYS A 64 -4.65 0.62 4.96
CA CYS A 64 -4.99 -0.70 5.53
C CYS A 64 -4.99 -0.67 7.05
N ASN A 65 -6.05 -1.21 7.66
CA ASN A 65 -6.21 -1.21 9.12
C ASN A 65 -5.80 -2.52 9.80
N GLN A 66 -5.36 -3.53 9.04
CA GLN A 66 -5.03 -4.87 9.57
C GLN A 66 -3.76 -4.89 10.43
N PHE A 67 -3.00 -3.80 10.45
CA PHE A 67 -1.75 -3.66 11.21
C PHE A 67 -1.99 -2.83 12.46
N MET A 68 -2.29 -3.50 13.59
CA MET A 68 -2.53 -2.88 14.90
C MET A 68 -3.58 -1.76 14.88
N GLU A 69 -4.57 -1.83 13.98
CA GLU A 69 -5.64 -0.85 13.85
C GLU A 69 -5.16 0.60 13.67
N GLN A 70 -4.05 0.79 12.93
CA GLN A 70 -3.40 2.09 12.76
C GLN A 70 -4.00 2.96 11.63
N ALA A 71 -5.07 2.49 10.97
CA ALA A 71 -5.88 3.23 10.00
C ALA A 71 -7.39 3.13 10.35
N PRO A 72 -7.80 3.56 11.56
CA PRO A 72 -9.15 3.28 12.05
C PRO A 72 -10.22 4.14 11.37
N GLY A 73 -9.85 5.26 10.74
CA GLY A 73 -10.75 6.15 10.03
C GLY A 73 -11.31 5.57 8.73
N THR A 74 -12.32 6.23 8.19
CA THR A 74 -12.84 6.00 6.84
C THR A 74 -11.80 6.39 5.78
N SER A 75 -11.98 5.92 4.53
CA SER A 75 -11.11 6.30 3.40
C SER A 75 -11.01 7.82 3.25
N GLU A 76 -12.13 8.52 3.39
CA GLU A 76 -12.19 9.99 3.32
C GLU A 76 -11.39 10.66 4.44
N GLU A 77 -11.57 10.24 5.70
CA GLU A 77 -10.83 10.79 6.84
C GLU A 77 -9.32 10.56 6.71
N ILE A 78 -8.91 9.37 6.25
CA ILE A 78 -7.51 9.04 6.01
C ILE A 78 -6.94 9.92 4.90
N ASN A 79 -7.68 10.09 3.81
CA ASN A 79 -7.24 10.91 2.69
C ASN A 79 -7.05 12.38 3.11
N GLN A 80 -8.02 12.94 3.83
CA GLN A 80 -7.93 14.29 4.37
C GLN A 80 -6.76 14.44 5.34
N PHE A 81 -6.55 13.47 6.22
CA PHE A 81 -5.42 13.47 7.15
C PHE A 81 -4.09 13.53 6.40
N CYS A 82 -3.88 12.66 5.43
CA CYS A 82 -2.62 12.60 4.71
C CYS A 82 -2.39 13.84 3.82
N ALA A 83 -3.42 14.35 3.16
CA ALA A 83 -3.34 15.57 2.38
C ALA A 83 -3.02 16.80 3.25
N LEU A 84 -3.67 16.95 4.41
CA LEU A 84 -3.49 18.11 5.28
C LEU A 84 -2.16 18.10 6.04
N ASN A 85 -1.72 16.92 6.49
CA ASN A 85 -0.54 16.82 7.36
C ASN A 85 0.77 16.58 6.60
N TYR A 86 0.71 15.97 5.41
CA TYR A 86 1.89 15.58 4.63
C TYR A 86 1.88 16.14 3.20
N GLY A 87 0.79 16.78 2.77
CA GLY A 87 0.71 17.37 1.43
C GLY A 87 0.84 16.35 0.30
N THR A 88 0.45 15.09 0.53
CA THR A 88 0.58 14.02 -0.46
C THR A 88 -0.23 14.31 -1.71
N THR A 89 0.35 14.16 -2.90
CA THR A 89 -0.30 14.43 -4.19
C THR A 89 -0.49 13.19 -5.06
N PHE A 90 0.15 12.08 -4.73
CA PHE A 90 -0.05 10.81 -5.44
C PHE A 90 -1.43 10.18 -5.17
N PRO A 91 -1.94 9.32 -6.08
CA PRO A 91 -3.20 8.62 -5.93
C PRO A 91 -3.30 7.78 -4.65
N ARG A 92 -4.40 7.99 -3.92
CA ARG A 92 -4.81 7.15 -2.80
C ARG A 92 -6.12 6.47 -3.11
N PHE A 93 -6.23 5.19 -2.83
CA PHE A 93 -7.39 4.34 -3.09
C PHE A 93 -8.19 4.07 -1.82
N GLU A 94 -9.35 3.44 -1.96
CA GLU A 94 -10.17 3.05 -0.83
C GLU A 94 -9.35 2.23 0.19
N LYS A 95 -9.72 2.31 1.46
CA LYS A 95 -9.16 1.45 2.50
C LYS A 95 -9.49 -0.01 2.19
N ILE A 96 -8.47 -0.87 2.21
CA ILE A 96 -8.60 -2.29 1.86
C ILE A 96 -8.01 -3.20 2.94
N ASP A 97 -8.41 -4.47 2.84
CA ASP A 97 -7.68 -5.57 3.45
C ASP A 97 -6.62 -6.09 2.47
N VAL A 98 -5.43 -6.38 2.99
CA VAL A 98 -4.28 -6.91 2.23
C VAL A 98 -3.93 -8.35 2.62
N ASN A 99 -4.40 -8.80 3.80
CA ASN A 99 -4.18 -10.10 4.40
C ASN A 99 -5.51 -10.87 4.61
N GLY A 100 -5.41 -12.19 4.78
CA GLY A 100 -6.54 -13.09 5.00
C GLY A 100 -7.47 -13.26 3.79
N SER A 101 -8.63 -13.88 4.02
CA SER A 101 -9.62 -14.20 2.97
C SER A 101 -10.30 -12.98 2.36
N GLN A 102 -10.24 -11.83 3.04
CA GLN A 102 -10.80 -10.56 2.57
C GLN A 102 -9.78 -9.71 1.80
N ALA A 103 -8.52 -10.16 1.69
CA ALA A 103 -7.51 -9.47 0.91
C ALA A 103 -7.98 -9.29 -0.54
N ILE A 104 -7.82 -8.09 -1.09
CA ILE A 104 -8.22 -7.86 -2.48
C ILE A 104 -7.37 -8.69 -3.45
N PRO A 105 -7.89 -9.03 -4.65
CA PRO A 105 -7.18 -9.89 -5.61
C PRO A 105 -5.76 -9.42 -5.96
N LEU A 106 -5.56 -8.10 -6.05
CA LEU A 106 -4.25 -7.49 -6.27
C LEU A 106 -3.22 -7.93 -5.22
N TYR A 107 -3.57 -7.79 -3.94
CA TYR A 107 -2.66 -8.08 -2.83
C TYR A 107 -2.48 -9.59 -2.60
N GLN A 108 -3.46 -10.41 -2.96
CA GLN A 108 -3.27 -11.86 -3.04
C GLN A 108 -2.19 -12.21 -4.08
N TRP A 109 -2.32 -11.67 -5.29
CA TRP A 109 -1.38 -11.93 -6.39
C TRP A 109 0.04 -11.37 -6.13
N LEU A 110 0.17 -10.18 -5.55
CA LEU A 110 1.47 -9.59 -5.22
C LEU A 110 2.28 -10.50 -4.29
N ARG A 111 1.62 -11.07 -3.27
CA ARG A 111 2.25 -11.98 -2.29
C ARG A 111 2.67 -13.30 -2.92
N GLU A 112 1.86 -13.85 -3.82
CA GLU A 112 2.21 -15.05 -4.57
C GLU A 112 3.38 -14.81 -5.53
N THR A 113 3.46 -13.61 -6.11
CA THR A 113 4.50 -13.25 -7.09
C THR A 113 5.85 -12.96 -6.44
N LYS A 114 5.84 -12.35 -5.25
CA LYS A 114 7.03 -12.01 -4.46
C LYS A 114 6.82 -12.35 -2.99
N PRO A 115 6.96 -13.65 -2.61
CA PRO A 115 6.69 -14.10 -1.25
C PRO A 115 7.81 -13.81 -0.26
N ILE A 116 9.00 -13.43 -0.74
CA ILE A 116 10.19 -13.20 0.08
C ILE A 116 10.71 -11.79 -0.19
N ASP A 117 10.87 -11.01 0.87
CA ASP A 117 11.62 -9.76 0.83
C ASP A 117 13.12 -10.09 0.89
N GLU A 118 13.84 -9.74 -0.18
CA GLU A 118 15.29 -9.94 -0.33
C GLU A 118 16.08 -8.67 0.06
N GLY A 119 15.40 -7.67 0.62
CA GLY A 119 16.00 -6.44 1.11
C GLY A 119 17.05 -6.71 2.20
N LYS A 120 18.07 -5.84 2.28
CA LYS A 120 19.17 -5.97 3.25
C LYS A 120 18.68 -6.04 4.71
N ASP A 121 17.57 -5.37 4.99
CA ASP A 121 16.96 -5.29 6.32
C ASP A 121 15.73 -6.21 6.47
N ALA A 122 15.39 -6.98 5.44
CA ALA A 122 14.18 -7.80 5.38
C ALA A 122 14.09 -8.83 6.51
N GLN A 123 15.21 -9.50 6.80
CA GLN A 123 15.27 -10.49 7.87
C GLN A 123 15.03 -9.84 9.25
N ALA A 124 15.73 -8.74 9.54
CA ALA A 124 15.58 -8.03 10.82
C ALA A 124 14.16 -7.46 10.98
N PHE A 125 13.56 -6.97 9.90
CA PHE A 125 12.19 -6.50 9.87
C PHE A 125 11.19 -7.65 10.09
N THR A 126 11.37 -8.78 9.42
CA THR A 126 10.53 -9.98 9.58
C THR A 126 10.58 -10.51 11.01
N GLU A 127 11.77 -10.64 11.60
CA GLU A 127 11.93 -11.09 12.98
C GLU A 127 11.22 -10.15 13.97
N LYS A 128 11.32 -8.84 13.73
CA LYS A 128 10.60 -7.83 14.52
C LYS A 128 9.09 -8.01 14.37
N MET A 129 8.58 -8.12 13.14
CA MET A 129 7.14 -8.27 12.88
C MET A 129 6.56 -9.57 13.45
N GLN A 130 7.29 -10.69 13.38
CA GLN A 130 6.89 -11.96 14.00
C GLN A 130 6.83 -11.86 15.53
N ALA A 131 7.77 -11.13 16.15
CA ALA A 131 7.70 -10.86 17.58
C ALA A 131 6.51 -9.96 17.96
N PHE A 132 6.06 -9.08 17.05
CA PHE A 132 4.90 -8.21 17.25
C PHE A 132 3.56 -8.90 16.98
N ASN A 133 3.50 -9.86 16.05
CA ASN A 133 2.29 -10.61 15.73
C ASN A 133 2.63 -12.09 15.41
N PRO A 134 2.76 -12.94 16.45
CA PRO A 134 3.21 -14.32 16.28
C PRO A 134 2.18 -15.20 15.56
N ASP A 135 0.92 -14.77 15.48
CA ASP A 135 -0.18 -15.48 14.82
C ASP A 135 -0.36 -15.06 13.35
N ALA A 136 0.51 -14.19 12.83
CA ALA A 136 0.44 -13.76 11.44
C ALA A 136 0.66 -14.95 10.48
N GLU A 137 -0.19 -15.06 9.46
CA GLU A 137 -0.09 -16.13 8.46
C GLU A 137 1.27 -16.10 7.75
N ALA A 138 1.78 -17.26 7.35
CA ALA A 138 3.10 -17.39 6.70
C ALA A 138 3.24 -16.59 5.40
N ASN A 139 2.12 -16.20 4.78
CA ASN A 139 2.05 -15.39 3.56
C ASN A 139 1.39 -14.03 3.83
N ALA A 140 1.40 -13.52 5.05
CA ALA A 140 0.94 -12.17 5.32
C ALA A 140 1.94 -11.16 4.75
N ILE A 141 1.46 -10.01 4.30
CA ILE A 141 2.30 -8.82 4.25
C ILE A 141 2.60 -8.43 5.68
N HIS A 142 3.89 -8.21 5.95
CA HIS A 142 4.43 -7.79 7.23
C HIS A 142 4.98 -6.37 7.09
#